data_AF-A0A661R220-F1
#
_entry.id   AF-A0A661R220-F1
#
_cell.length_a   1.000
_cell.length_b   1.000
_cell.length_c   1.000
_cell.angle_alpha   90.00
_cell.angle_beta   90.00
_cell.angle_gamma   90.00
#
_symmetry.space_group_name_H-M   'P 1'
#
loop_
_entity.id
_entity.type
_entity.pdbx_description
1 polymer ?
#
loop_
_entity_poly.entity_id
_entity_poly.type
_entity_poly.pdbx_seq_one_letter_code
_entity_poly.pdbx_strand_id
1 'polypeptide(L)'
;MVKAKKKYGFSPDYATPPGETLKETIEFKGMTQKELSKRTGLTVQSINRIYNGDQPINYETANKLELVTGVPARFWNNLESKYREQLETIKELKRLNADINWLESIPVSELTKRGLIHKSNGKALQLRETLKFFGVSSVSSWEEIWAEPKVAARRSQCFESQPGHAATWIRIGEIIAMDIECNPFDKNLFKQALQTIRGLTLKSPKKFIPQMIQICAHAGVALSLVPEMPKVPWSGATKWLNPKKAMIIINLRGKSEDKFWFSFFHEAGHVMNDNKKSLYINDHSDDPVEKRADEFAASILFPDDCRDQIRSLRTRTQIKSFAKKIALSPGIVAGQYQFLTGQWSWYQDLIKKFVWEK
;
A
#
# COMPACT_ATOMS: atom_id res chain seq x y z
N MET A 1 17.25 34.75 2.16
CA MET A 1 16.85 33.33 2.32
C MET A 1 18.06 32.45 2.05
N VAL A 2 18.63 31.84 3.10
CA VAL A 2 19.78 30.94 2.96
C VAL A 2 19.27 29.60 2.42
N LYS A 3 19.65 29.24 1.19
CA LYS A 3 19.40 27.90 0.62
C LYS A 3 20.01 26.86 1.58
N ALA A 4 19.19 25.98 2.15
CA ALA A 4 19.68 24.87 2.95
C ALA A 4 20.71 24.06 2.14
N LYS A 5 21.93 23.91 2.69
CA LYS A 5 22.99 23.09 2.07
C LYS A 5 22.45 21.68 1.87
N LYS A 6 22.46 21.22 0.61
CA LYS A 6 22.14 19.84 0.23
C LYS A 6 23.13 18.93 0.97
N LYS A 7 22.68 18.25 2.03
CA LYS A 7 23.49 17.24 2.72
C LYS A 7 23.52 16.01 1.83
N TYR A 8 24.67 15.70 1.25
CA TYR A 8 24.88 14.41 0.59
C TYR A 8 25.02 13.35 1.68
N GLY A 9 24.17 12.31 1.64
CA GLY A 9 24.36 11.16 2.50
C GLY A 9 25.66 10.45 2.13
N PHE A 10 26.52 10.20 3.11
CA PHE A 10 27.71 9.38 2.92
C PHE A 10 27.29 7.91 3.06
N SER A 11 27.26 7.18 1.95
CA SER A 11 26.93 5.76 1.89
C SER A 11 28.01 5.06 1.08
N PRO A 12 29.16 4.73 1.69
CA PRO A 12 30.25 4.06 0.99
C PRO A 12 29.82 2.68 0.50
N ASP A 13 30.51 2.16 -0.51
CA ASP A 13 30.36 0.79 -1.03
C ASP A 13 31.40 -0.19 -0.42
N TYR A 14 32.19 0.30 0.53
CA TYR A 14 33.17 -0.44 1.32
C TYR A 14 32.84 -0.35 2.82
N ALA A 15 33.38 -1.28 3.60
CA ALA A 15 33.28 -1.30 5.06
C ALA A 15 34.69 -1.34 5.64
N THR A 16 35.02 -0.38 6.50
CA THR A 16 36.32 -0.34 7.19
C THR A 16 36.23 -1.11 8.51
N PRO A 17 37.02 -2.17 8.71
CA PRO A 17 36.98 -2.95 9.95
C PRO A 17 37.50 -2.10 11.13
N PRO A 18 36.90 -2.21 12.33
CA PRO A 18 37.39 -1.49 13.53
C PRO A 18 38.82 -1.82 13.90
N GLY A 19 39.29 -3.00 13.46
CA GLY A 19 40.65 -3.46 13.62
C GLY A 19 41.71 -2.58 12.95
N GLU A 20 41.38 -1.89 11.86
CA GLU A 20 42.29 -0.89 11.25
C GLU A 20 42.51 0.28 12.21
N THR A 21 41.44 0.82 12.80
CA THR A 21 41.54 1.89 13.80
C THR A 21 42.30 1.42 15.05
N LEU A 22 42.10 0.16 15.46
CA LEU A 22 42.86 -0.42 16.57
C LEU A 22 44.36 -0.48 16.25
N LYS A 23 44.71 -0.90 15.03
CA LYS A 23 46.10 -0.96 14.56
C LYS A 23 46.76 0.43 14.60
N GLU A 24 46.10 1.45 14.05
CA GLU A 24 46.58 2.84 14.12
C GLU A 24 46.74 3.34 15.57
N THR A 25 45.78 2.99 16.44
CA THR A 25 45.80 3.41 17.85
C THR A 25 46.99 2.82 18.60
N ILE A 26 47.33 1.55 18.36
CA ILE A 26 48.48 0.92 19.02
C ILE A 26 49.81 1.38 18.43
N GLU A 27 49.87 1.62 17.12
CA GLU A 27 51.05 2.17 16.44
C GLU A 27 51.36 3.57 16.97
N PHE A 28 50.35 4.43 17.12
CA PHE A 28 50.48 5.75 17.73
C PHE A 28 51.03 5.69 19.17
N LYS A 29 50.71 4.63 19.92
CA LYS A 29 51.22 4.39 21.29
C LYS A 29 52.58 3.68 21.32
N GLY A 30 53.19 3.42 20.18
CA GLY A 30 54.45 2.67 20.08
C GLY A 30 54.35 1.22 20.58
N MET A 31 53.14 0.64 20.58
CA MET A 31 52.88 -0.69 21.11
C MET A 31 52.87 -1.73 19.99
N THR A 32 53.57 -2.85 20.19
CA THR A 32 53.52 -3.98 19.24
C THR A 32 52.27 -4.82 19.48
N GLN A 33 51.84 -5.57 18.46
CA GLN A 33 50.73 -6.50 18.60
C GLN A 33 50.94 -7.57 19.69
N LYS A 34 52.17 -8.07 19.85
CA LYS A 34 52.52 -9.01 20.93
C LYS A 34 52.36 -8.39 22.30
N GLU A 35 52.70 -7.10 22.43
CA GLU A 35 52.51 -6.36 23.68
C GLU A 35 51.02 -6.13 23.96
N LEU A 36 50.23 -5.76 22.95
CA LEU A 36 48.77 -5.64 23.08
C LEU A 36 48.15 -6.95 23.57
N SER A 37 48.53 -8.08 22.96
CA SER A 37 48.10 -9.43 23.36
C SER A 37 48.31 -9.71 24.85
N LYS A 38 49.50 -9.39 25.36
CA LYS A 38 49.83 -9.57 26.77
C LYS A 38 49.00 -8.68 27.68
N ARG A 39 48.82 -7.40 27.31
CA ARG A 39 48.08 -6.43 28.13
C ARG A 39 46.58 -6.68 28.18
N THR A 40 45.97 -7.12 27.07
CA THR A 40 44.52 -7.38 27.02
C THR A 40 44.16 -8.80 27.45
N GLY A 41 45.14 -9.71 27.56
CA GLY A 41 44.90 -11.15 27.75
C GLY A 41 44.25 -11.82 26.54
N LEU A 42 44.33 -11.21 25.36
CA LEU A 42 43.82 -11.78 24.11
C LEU A 42 44.95 -12.49 23.39
N THR A 43 44.66 -13.56 22.66
CA THR A 43 45.70 -14.22 21.84
C THR A 43 46.12 -13.32 20.67
N VAL A 44 47.37 -13.44 20.21
CA VAL A 44 47.85 -12.75 19.00
C VAL A 44 46.98 -13.11 17.79
N GLN A 45 46.51 -14.36 17.71
CA GLN A 45 45.58 -14.81 16.67
C GLN A 45 44.24 -14.07 16.73
N SER A 46 43.66 -13.89 17.92
CA SER A 46 42.42 -13.12 18.09
C SER A 46 42.62 -11.67 17.66
N ILE A 47 43.74 -11.04 18.01
CA ILE A 47 44.03 -9.66 17.57
C ILE A 47 44.18 -9.58 16.05
N ASN A 48 44.86 -10.55 15.41
CA ASN A 48 44.96 -10.61 13.95
C ASN A 48 43.58 -10.72 13.29
N ARG A 49 42.69 -11.55 13.83
CA ARG A 49 41.32 -11.69 13.31
C ARG A 49 40.49 -10.43 13.52
N ILE A 50 40.72 -9.69 14.60
CA ILE A 50 40.10 -8.36 14.82
C ILE A 50 40.60 -7.37 13.79
N TYR A 51 41.91 -7.33 13.51
CA TYR A 51 42.51 -6.46 12.47
C TYR A 51 41.89 -6.67 11.10
N ASN A 52 41.66 -7.93 10.73
CA ASN A 52 41.07 -8.27 9.44
C ASN A 52 39.53 -8.14 9.41
N GLY A 53 38.88 -7.86 10.55
CA GLY A 53 37.40 -7.80 10.66
C GLY A 53 36.70 -9.17 10.78
N ASP A 54 37.46 -10.27 10.77
CA ASP A 54 36.99 -11.66 10.88
C ASP A 54 36.43 -12.00 12.27
N GLN A 55 36.97 -11.35 13.30
CA GLN A 55 36.50 -11.49 14.68
C GLN A 55 35.93 -10.16 15.17
N PRO A 56 34.68 -10.13 15.69
CA PRO A 56 34.07 -8.90 16.17
C PRO A 56 34.73 -8.41 17.46
N ILE A 57 34.80 -7.09 17.63
CA ILE A 57 35.05 -6.48 18.94
C ILE A 57 33.74 -6.54 19.74
N ASN A 58 33.58 -7.58 20.56
CA ASN A 58 32.45 -7.69 21.48
C ASN A 58 32.64 -6.77 22.73
N TYR A 59 31.60 -6.64 23.55
CA TYR A 59 31.63 -5.77 24.73
C TYR A 59 32.80 -6.06 25.70
N GLU A 60 33.12 -7.33 25.92
CA GLU A 60 34.25 -7.73 26.78
C GLU A 60 35.59 -7.29 26.19
N THR A 61 35.76 -7.51 24.89
CA THR A 61 36.95 -7.11 24.13
C THR A 61 37.10 -5.59 24.14
N ALA A 62 36.01 -4.84 23.95
CA ALA A 62 36.00 -3.38 24.00
C ALA A 62 36.43 -2.86 25.38
N ASN A 63 35.96 -3.47 26.48
CA ASN A 63 36.37 -3.12 27.84
C ASN A 63 37.88 -3.38 28.06
N LYS A 64 38.38 -4.54 27.60
CA LYS A 64 39.82 -4.86 27.65
C LYS A 64 40.65 -3.85 26.84
N LEU A 65 40.19 -3.47 25.66
CA LEU A 65 40.84 -2.48 24.81
C LEU A 65 40.82 -1.08 25.44
N GLU A 66 39.74 -0.69 26.13
CA GLU A 66 39.68 0.58 26.85
C GLU A 66 40.75 0.68 27.93
N LEU A 67 40.90 -0.38 28.73
CA LEU A 67 41.92 -0.42 29.80
C LEU A 67 43.35 -0.27 29.26
N VAL A 68 43.62 -0.75 28.04
CA VAL A 68 44.97 -0.72 27.44
C VAL A 68 45.22 0.51 26.57
N THR A 69 44.23 0.94 25.80
CA THR A 69 44.35 2.05 24.84
C THR A 69 43.91 3.38 25.43
N GLY A 70 43.13 3.38 26.52
CA GLY A 70 42.48 4.59 27.03
C GLY A 70 41.37 5.14 26.11
N VAL A 71 41.06 4.46 25.00
CA VAL A 71 39.96 4.80 24.12
C VAL A 71 38.68 4.13 24.66
N PRO A 72 37.60 4.89 24.93
CA PRO A 72 36.41 4.35 25.58
C PRO A 72 35.82 3.12 24.88
N ALA A 73 35.35 2.10 25.62
CA ALA A 73 34.74 0.89 25.05
C ALA A 73 33.57 1.21 24.11
N ARG A 74 32.79 2.24 24.45
CA ARG A 74 31.70 2.75 23.58
C ARG A 74 32.16 3.12 22.17
N PHE A 75 33.38 3.62 22.02
CA PHE A 75 33.92 3.99 20.71
C PHE A 75 34.13 2.75 19.85
N TRP A 76 34.77 1.71 20.41
CA TRP A 76 34.98 0.44 19.73
C TRP A 76 33.68 -0.27 19.36
N ASN A 77 32.72 -0.32 20.29
CA ASN A 77 31.40 -0.90 20.02
C ASN A 77 30.67 -0.16 18.89
N ASN A 78 30.76 1.17 18.84
CA ASN A 78 30.16 1.96 17.77
C ASN A 78 30.83 1.72 16.42
N LEU A 79 32.16 1.56 16.37
CA LEU A 79 32.87 1.19 15.14
C LEU A 79 32.46 -0.20 14.66
N GLU A 80 32.40 -1.18 15.56
CA GLU A 80 31.96 -2.55 15.24
C GLU A 80 30.54 -2.57 14.70
N SER A 81 29.62 -1.87 15.38
CA SER A 81 28.23 -1.77 14.92
C SER A 81 28.13 -1.20 13.51
N LYS A 82 28.83 -0.09 13.23
CA LYS A 82 28.82 0.55 11.90
C LYS A 82 29.43 -0.35 10.83
N TYR A 83 30.53 -1.03 11.15
CA TYR A 83 31.18 -1.96 10.23
C TYR A 83 30.25 -3.12 9.84
N ARG A 84 29.60 -3.74 10.83
CA ARG A 84 28.68 -4.87 10.60
C ARG A 84 27.43 -4.44 9.82
N GLU A 85 26.84 -3.30 10.15
CA GLU A 85 25.73 -2.71 9.40
C GLU A 85 26.09 -2.47 7.93
N GLN A 86 27.28 -1.92 7.68
CA GLN A 86 27.77 -1.66 6.32
C GLN A 86 28.04 -2.95 5.55
N LEU A 87 28.63 -3.98 6.19
CA LEU A 87 28.81 -5.29 5.56
C LEU A 87 27.48 -5.92 5.14
N GLU A 88 26.48 -5.90 6.02
CA GLU A 88 25.16 -6.44 5.69
C GLU A 88 24.47 -5.63 4.58
N THR A 89 24.61 -4.30 4.58
CA THR A 89 24.12 -3.43 3.50
C THR A 89 24.76 -3.81 2.16
N ILE A 90 26.08 -4.01 2.11
CA ILE A 90 26.79 -4.42 0.89
C ILE A 90 26.29 -5.80 0.42
N LYS A 91 26.12 -6.75 1.33
CA LYS A 91 25.59 -8.09 1.00
C LYS A 91 24.13 -8.05 0.52
N GLU A 92 23.29 -7.24 1.16
CA GLU A 92 21.91 -7.00 0.74
C GLU A 92 21.88 -6.47 -0.69
N LEU A 93 22.61 -5.39 -0.98
CA LEU A 93 22.65 -4.79 -2.32
C LEU A 93 23.15 -5.78 -3.39
N LYS A 94 24.13 -6.63 -3.07
CA LYS A 94 24.58 -7.71 -3.96
C LYS A 94 23.47 -8.73 -4.24
N ARG A 95 22.70 -9.13 -3.23
CA ARG A 95 21.53 -10.03 -3.41
C ARG A 95 20.46 -9.36 -4.27
N LEU A 96 20.09 -8.12 -3.95
CA LEU A 96 19.07 -7.37 -4.69
C LEU A 96 19.48 -7.13 -6.16
N ASN A 97 20.78 -7.04 -6.45
CA ASN A 97 21.27 -6.94 -7.83
C ASN A 97 20.89 -8.17 -8.68
N ALA A 98 20.75 -9.35 -8.09
CA ALA A 98 20.34 -10.55 -8.82
C ALA A 98 18.88 -10.46 -9.31
N ASP A 99 18.04 -9.75 -8.57
CA ASP A 99 16.60 -9.66 -8.84
C ASP A 99 16.18 -8.36 -9.53
N ILE A 100 17.13 -7.57 -10.05
CA ILE A 100 16.86 -6.24 -10.64
C ILE A 100 15.73 -6.26 -11.68
N ASN A 101 15.66 -7.33 -12.49
CA ASN A 101 14.67 -7.44 -13.57
C ASN A 101 13.23 -7.45 -13.04
N TRP A 102 13.00 -7.81 -11.78
CA TRP A 102 11.68 -7.73 -11.16
C TRP A 102 11.10 -6.31 -11.20
N LEU A 103 11.94 -5.26 -11.17
CA LEU A 103 11.49 -3.87 -11.29
C LEU A 103 10.73 -3.59 -12.59
N GLU A 104 10.97 -4.35 -13.66
CA GLU A 104 10.28 -4.20 -14.95
C GLU A 104 8.82 -4.68 -14.87
N SER A 105 8.50 -5.55 -13.90
CA SER A 105 7.13 -6.02 -13.65
C SER A 105 6.28 -5.01 -12.86
N ILE A 106 6.92 -4.03 -12.20
CA ILE A 106 6.29 -3.08 -11.28
C ILE A 106 6.20 -1.68 -11.92
N PRO A 107 5.10 -0.92 -11.74
CA PRO A 107 5.01 0.46 -12.21
C PRO A 107 5.80 1.47 -11.34
N VAL A 108 7.13 1.29 -11.24
CA VAL A 108 8.05 2.12 -10.43
C VAL A 108 7.96 3.61 -10.78
N SER A 109 7.83 3.93 -12.07
CA SER A 109 7.70 5.31 -12.55
C SER A 109 6.43 5.99 -12.03
N GLU A 110 5.31 5.27 -11.99
CA GLU A 110 4.04 5.76 -11.47
C GLU A 110 4.08 5.90 -9.94
N LEU A 111 4.67 4.93 -9.24
CA LEU A 111 4.90 5.02 -7.79
C LEU A 111 5.73 6.26 -7.42
N THR A 112 6.81 6.51 -8.17
CA THR A 112 7.67 7.69 -7.97
C THR A 112 6.91 8.98 -8.26
N LYS A 113 6.14 9.01 -9.36
CA LYS A 113 5.32 10.18 -9.75
C LYS A 113 4.26 10.52 -8.70
N ARG A 114 3.66 9.50 -8.06
CA ARG A 114 2.70 9.65 -6.97
C ARG A 114 3.35 9.95 -5.62
N GLY A 115 4.69 9.99 -5.54
CA GLY A 115 5.41 10.24 -4.28
C GLY A 115 5.34 9.08 -3.28
N LEU A 116 4.96 7.88 -3.72
CA LEU A 116 4.81 6.70 -2.86
C LEU A 116 6.14 6.00 -2.57
N ILE A 117 7.12 6.18 -3.46
CA ILE A 117 8.50 5.74 -3.26
C ILE A 117 9.47 6.84 -3.67
N HIS A 118 10.65 6.83 -3.05
CA HIS A 118 11.73 7.72 -3.45
C HIS A 118 12.46 7.17 -4.68
N LYS A 119 12.84 8.07 -5.59
CA LYS A 119 13.73 7.74 -6.69
C LYS A 119 15.15 7.60 -6.16
N SER A 120 15.71 6.40 -6.29
CA SER A 120 17.05 6.08 -5.79
C SER A 120 18.11 6.13 -6.90
N ASN A 121 19.34 6.45 -6.52
CA ASN A 121 20.50 6.42 -7.41
C ASN A 121 21.03 4.98 -7.51
N GLY A 122 20.48 4.19 -8.45
CA GLY A 122 20.90 2.81 -8.71
C GLY A 122 19.75 1.82 -8.62
N LYS A 123 19.78 0.77 -9.46
CA LYS A 123 18.67 -0.18 -9.59
C LYS A 123 18.45 -1.01 -8.31
N ALA A 124 19.49 -1.49 -7.64
CA ALA A 124 19.35 -2.24 -6.38
C ALA A 124 18.68 -1.42 -5.26
N LEU A 125 19.07 -0.14 -5.12
CA LEU A 125 18.43 0.75 -4.15
C LEU A 125 16.98 1.06 -4.53
N GLN A 126 16.68 1.19 -5.82
CA GLN A 126 15.30 1.34 -6.28
C GLN A 126 14.46 0.10 -6.00
N LEU A 127 15.05 -1.10 -6.17
CA LEU A 127 14.42 -2.37 -5.84
C LEU A 127 14.10 -2.43 -4.34
N ARG A 128 15.06 -2.06 -3.48
CA ARG A 128 14.86 -1.99 -2.03
C ARG A 128 13.71 -1.05 -1.62
N GLU A 129 13.66 0.16 -2.17
CA GLU A 129 12.55 1.09 -1.92
C GLU A 129 11.20 0.53 -2.38
N THR A 130 11.19 -0.22 -3.49
CA THR A 130 9.99 -0.86 -4.02
C THR A 130 9.53 -2.01 -3.13
N LEU A 131 10.45 -2.86 -2.65
CA LEU A 131 10.14 -3.92 -1.67
C LEU A 131 9.60 -3.34 -0.36
N LYS A 132 10.20 -2.24 0.12
CA LYS A 132 9.73 -1.50 1.30
C LYS A 132 8.30 -1.01 1.14
N PHE A 133 7.95 -0.47 -0.03
CA PHE A 133 6.57 -0.06 -0.35
C PHE A 133 5.59 -1.24 -0.24
N PHE A 134 5.95 -2.41 -0.77
CA PHE A 134 5.13 -3.62 -0.64
C PHE A 134 5.16 -4.25 0.76
N GLY A 135 6.07 -3.82 1.64
CA GLY A 135 6.22 -4.36 2.99
C GLY A 135 6.80 -5.78 3.02
N VAL A 136 7.66 -6.12 2.06
CA VAL A 136 8.29 -7.44 1.94
C VAL A 136 9.82 -7.35 1.97
N SER A 137 10.50 -8.43 2.36
CA SER A 137 11.97 -8.48 2.48
C SER A 137 12.71 -8.94 1.23
N SER A 138 12.02 -9.54 0.26
CA SER A 138 12.62 -10.06 -0.98
C SER A 138 11.58 -10.15 -2.10
N VAL A 139 12.06 -10.35 -3.33
CA VAL A 139 11.20 -10.62 -4.49
C VAL A 139 10.45 -11.94 -4.34
N SER A 140 11.08 -12.98 -3.81
CA SER A 140 10.40 -14.25 -3.52
C SER A 140 9.22 -14.08 -2.54
N SER A 141 9.40 -13.31 -1.45
CA SER A 141 8.29 -13.00 -0.54
C SER A 141 7.21 -12.16 -1.21
N TRP A 142 7.57 -11.31 -2.17
CA TRP A 142 6.57 -10.61 -2.97
C TRP A 142 5.76 -11.61 -3.82
N GLU A 143 6.41 -12.57 -4.47
CA GLU A 143 5.76 -13.58 -5.29
C GLU A 143 4.79 -14.44 -4.48
N GLU A 144 5.18 -14.90 -3.28
CA GLU A 144 4.33 -15.69 -2.40
C GLU A 144 3.06 -14.95 -1.91
N ILE A 145 3.16 -13.63 -1.72
CA ILE A 145 2.06 -12.82 -1.18
C ILE A 145 1.17 -12.25 -2.28
N TRP A 146 1.78 -11.83 -3.40
CA TRP A 146 1.13 -11.02 -4.44
C TRP A 146 0.99 -11.74 -5.78
N ALA A 147 1.90 -12.67 -6.12
CA ALA A 147 1.86 -13.40 -7.38
C ALA A 147 1.16 -14.76 -7.26
N GLU A 148 1.28 -15.46 -6.13
CA GLU A 148 0.56 -16.70 -5.86
C GLU A 148 -0.82 -16.42 -5.26
N PRO A 149 -1.91 -16.60 -6.04
CA PRO A 149 -3.22 -16.26 -5.55
C PRO A 149 -3.69 -17.39 -4.62
N LYS A 150 -3.95 -17.07 -3.36
CA LYS A 150 -4.88 -17.87 -2.54
C LYS A 150 -6.29 -17.76 -3.16
N VAL A 151 -6.54 -18.52 -4.22
CA VAL A 151 -7.82 -18.94 -4.85
C VAL A 151 -8.83 -17.84 -5.29
N ALA A 152 -8.97 -16.70 -4.61
CA ALA A 152 -9.98 -15.69 -4.92
C ALA A 152 -9.51 -14.62 -5.92
N ALA A 153 -8.25 -14.18 -5.85
CA ALA A 153 -7.70 -13.18 -6.78
C ALA A 153 -7.44 -13.72 -8.20
N ARG A 154 -7.58 -15.04 -8.39
CA ARG A 154 -7.37 -15.75 -9.66
C ARG A 154 -8.35 -15.37 -10.78
N ARG A 155 -9.44 -14.66 -10.48
CA ARG A 155 -10.55 -14.54 -11.44
C ARG A 155 -10.49 -13.33 -12.36
N SER A 156 -9.75 -12.28 -11.99
CA SER A 156 -9.62 -11.12 -12.89
C SER A 156 -8.49 -11.30 -13.89
N GLN A 157 -8.80 -11.15 -15.18
CA GLN A 157 -7.86 -11.22 -16.30
C GLN A 157 -6.68 -10.23 -16.14
N CYS A 158 -6.88 -9.14 -15.39
CA CYS A 158 -5.83 -8.18 -15.07
C CYS A 158 -4.76 -8.74 -14.12
N PHE A 159 -5.14 -9.53 -13.12
CA PHE A 159 -4.18 -10.13 -12.18
C PHE A 159 -3.28 -11.14 -12.89
N GLU A 160 -3.83 -11.87 -13.87
CA GLU A 160 -3.08 -12.81 -14.69
C GLU A 160 -2.11 -12.11 -15.65
N SER A 161 -2.54 -10.99 -16.25
CA SER A 161 -1.75 -10.30 -17.29
C SER A 161 -0.81 -9.22 -16.77
N GLN A 162 -1.09 -8.60 -15.62
CA GLN A 162 -0.33 -7.47 -15.06
C GLN A 162 -0.27 -7.52 -13.50
N PRO A 163 0.27 -8.60 -12.89
CA PRO A 163 0.26 -8.79 -11.44
C PRO A 163 0.93 -7.65 -10.66
N GLY A 164 2.02 -7.08 -11.18
CA GLY A 164 2.70 -5.96 -10.53
C GLY A 164 1.86 -4.69 -10.45
N HIS A 165 1.13 -4.34 -11.52
CA HIS A 165 0.24 -3.18 -11.53
C HIS A 165 -0.97 -3.40 -10.61
N ALA A 166 -1.57 -4.59 -10.68
CA ALA A 166 -2.65 -5.06 -9.83
C ALA A 166 -2.29 -4.97 -8.33
N ALA A 167 -1.20 -5.62 -7.93
CA ALA A 167 -0.69 -5.61 -6.57
C ALA A 167 -0.38 -4.18 -6.09
N THR A 168 0.19 -3.35 -6.96
CA THR A 168 0.48 -1.95 -6.62
C THR A 168 -0.79 -1.19 -6.23
N TRP A 169 -1.87 -1.29 -7.02
CA TRP A 169 -3.11 -0.55 -6.74
C TRP A 169 -3.75 -0.99 -5.42
N ILE A 170 -3.76 -2.30 -5.13
CA ILE A 170 -4.27 -2.84 -3.87
C ILE A 170 -3.39 -2.40 -2.70
N ARG A 171 -2.06 -2.45 -2.86
CA ARG A 171 -1.13 -2.03 -1.81
C ARG A 171 -1.30 -0.56 -1.43
N ILE A 172 -1.57 0.32 -2.39
CA ILE A 172 -1.91 1.72 -2.10
C ILE A 172 -3.17 1.79 -1.24
N GLY A 173 -4.20 1.02 -1.61
CA GLY A 173 -5.43 0.90 -0.82
C GLY A 173 -5.16 0.44 0.61
N GLU A 174 -4.31 -0.58 0.79
CA GLU A 174 -3.93 -1.10 2.10
C GLU A 174 -3.22 -0.06 2.97
N ILE A 175 -2.27 0.68 2.41
CA ILE A 175 -1.53 1.73 3.13
C ILE A 175 -2.50 2.80 3.62
N ILE A 176 -3.39 3.31 2.75
CA ILE A 176 -4.42 4.27 3.14
C ILE A 176 -5.35 3.69 4.21
N ALA A 177 -5.76 2.44 4.04
CA ALA A 177 -6.65 1.78 4.98
C ALA A 177 -5.99 1.56 6.35
N MET A 178 -4.67 1.36 6.42
CA MET A 178 -3.94 1.24 7.68
C MET A 178 -4.01 2.54 8.50
N ASP A 179 -3.92 3.70 7.84
CA ASP A 179 -3.98 5.02 8.50
C ASP A 179 -5.39 5.41 8.96
N ILE A 180 -6.45 4.79 8.42
CA ILE A 180 -7.83 5.03 8.86
C ILE A 180 -8.10 4.24 10.14
N GLU A 181 -8.28 4.94 11.26
CA GLU A 181 -8.72 4.32 12.51
C GLU A 181 -10.16 3.81 12.37
N CYS A 182 -10.38 2.53 12.67
CA CYS A 182 -11.69 1.88 12.57
C CYS A 182 -12.04 1.16 13.88
N ASN A 183 -13.32 1.13 14.21
CA ASN A 183 -13.86 0.21 15.21
C ASN A 183 -13.76 -1.25 14.73
N PRO A 184 -13.92 -2.26 15.62
CA PRO A 184 -14.14 -3.63 15.18
C PRO A 184 -15.38 -3.73 14.28
N PHE A 185 -15.26 -4.52 13.20
CA PHE A 185 -16.34 -4.70 12.23
C PHE A 185 -17.62 -5.23 12.88
N ASP A 186 -18.71 -4.52 12.62
CA ASP A 186 -20.06 -4.90 13.01
C ASP A 186 -20.97 -4.87 11.78
N LYS A 187 -21.53 -6.04 11.44
CA LYS A 187 -22.36 -6.23 10.25
C LYS A 187 -23.66 -5.41 10.32
N ASN A 188 -24.25 -5.24 11.50
CA ASN A 188 -25.48 -4.50 11.69
C ASN A 188 -25.23 -3.00 11.59
N LEU A 189 -24.15 -2.51 12.23
CA LEU A 189 -23.72 -1.12 12.09
C LEU A 189 -23.37 -0.81 10.63
N PHE A 190 -22.69 -1.72 9.92
CA PHE A 190 -22.37 -1.50 8.51
C PHE A 190 -23.64 -1.46 7.65
N LYS A 191 -24.62 -2.32 7.90
CA LYS A 191 -25.93 -2.27 7.22
C LYS A 191 -26.63 -0.91 7.43
N GLN A 192 -26.61 -0.36 8.65
CA GLN A 192 -27.18 0.95 8.95
C GLN A 192 -26.38 2.10 8.32
N ALA A 193 -25.05 1.99 8.33
CA ALA A 193 -24.13 2.89 7.66
C ALA A 193 -24.45 3.00 6.16
N LEU A 194 -24.70 1.89 5.46
CA LEU A 194 -25.05 1.90 4.04
C LEU A 194 -26.35 2.66 3.75
N GLN A 195 -27.36 2.52 4.60
CA GLN A 195 -28.61 3.30 4.48
C GLN A 195 -28.37 4.80 4.68
N THR A 196 -27.50 5.16 5.62
CA THR A 196 -27.11 6.56 5.85
C THR A 196 -26.33 7.12 4.65
N ILE A 197 -25.36 6.35 4.14
CA ILE A 197 -24.52 6.71 3.00
C ILE A 197 -25.34 6.89 1.72
N ARG A 198 -26.40 6.10 1.51
CA ARG A 198 -27.33 6.27 0.39
C ARG A 198 -27.91 7.69 0.32
N GLY A 199 -28.22 8.30 1.46
CA GLY A 199 -28.69 9.68 1.53
C GLY A 199 -27.62 10.74 1.19
N LEU A 200 -26.33 10.38 1.24
CA LEU A 200 -25.22 11.28 0.93
C LEU A 200 -25.05 11.54 -0.57
N THR A 201 -25.69 10.73 -1.42
CA THR A 201 -25.72 10.91 -2.89
C THR A 201 -26.17 12.30 -3.34
N LEU A 202 -26.97 12.99 -2.52
CA LEU A 202 -27.46 14.35 -2.77
C LEU A 202 -26.45 15.45 -2.39
N LYS A 203 -25.37 15.12 -1.67
CA LYS A 203 -24.38 16.08 -1.18
C LYS A 203 -23.24 16.24 -2.19
N SER A 204 -22.45 17.30 -2.03
CA SER A 204 -21.23 17.49 -2.83
C SER A 204 -20.09 16.59 -2.32
N PRO A 205 -19.10 16.25 -3.17
CA PRO A 205 -17.94 15.44 -2.77
C PRO A 205 -17.22 15.92 -1.50
N LYS A 206 -17.00 17.23 -1.39
CA LYS A 206 -16.40 17.86 -0.19
C LYS A 206 -17.16 17.58 1.11
N LYS A 207 -18.47 17.28 1.03
CA LYS A 207 -19.33 16.96 2.17
C LYS A 207 -19.47 15.46 2.38
N PHE A 208 -19.73 14.68 1.32
CA PHE A 208 -19.99 13.25 1.49
C PHE A 208 -18.73 12.44 1.72
N ILE A 209 -17.57 12.79 1.15
CA ILE A 209 -16.36 11.96 1.26
C ILE A 209 -15.91 11.81 2.72
N PRO A 210 -15.73 12.89 3.51
CA PRO A 210 -15.35 12.76 4.92
C PRO A 210 -16.40 11.98 5.73
N GLN A 211 -17.68 12.22 5.46
CA GLN A 211 -18.78 11.52 6.14
C GLN A 211 -18.80 10.03 5.82
N MET A 212 -18.61 9.65 4.55
CA MET A 212 -18.54 8.24 4.15
C MET A 212 -17.38 7.53 4.85
N ILE A 213 -16.18 8.13 4.85
CA ILE A 213 -15.01 7.55 5.51
C ILE A 213 -15.32 7.34 7.00
N GLN A 214 -15.85 8.35 7.69
CA GLN A 214 -16.18 8.27 9.11
C GLN A 214 -17.25 7.20 9.41
N ILE A 215 -18.34 7.18 8.63
CA ILE A 215 -19.45 6.25 8.81
C ILE A 215 -18.99 4.81 8.57
N CYS A 216 -18.21 4.56 7.52
CA CYS A 216 -17.62 3.25 7.26
C CYS A 216 -16.66 2.83 8.38
N ALA A 217 -15.78 3.74 8.81
CA ALA A 217 -14.79 3.46 9.86
C ALA A 217 -15.44 3.10 11.20
N HIS A 218 -16.55 3.76 11.55
CA HIS A 218 -17.33 3.44 12.75
C HIS A 218 -17.92 2.02 12.73
N ALA A 219 -18.18 1.47 11.55
CA ALA A 219 -18.65 0.10 11.35
C ALA A 219 -17.52 -0.91 11.08
N GLY A 220 -16.26 -0.49 11.17
CA GLY A 220 -15.08 -1.33 10.95
C GLY A 220 -14.69 -1.56 9.49
N VAL A 221 -15.06 -0.62 8.61
CA VAL A 221 -14.70 -0.64 7.19
C VAL A 221 -13.86 0.59 6.84
N ALA A 222 -12.63 0.39 6.38
CA ALA A 222 -11.79 1.45 5.85
C ALA A 222 -12.13 1.71 4.38
N LEU A 223 -12.53 2.95 4.06
CA LEU A 223 -12.81 3.38 2.68
C LEU A 223 -11.59 4.08 2.09
N SER A 224 -10.87 3.40 1.21
CA SER A 224 -9.69 3.91 0.52
C SER A 224 -10.05 4.44 -0.87
N LEU A 225 -9.94 5.76 -1.05
CA LEU A 225 -10.09 6.42 -2.35
C LEU A 225 -8.75 6.42 -3.08
N VAL A 226 -8.60 5.58 -4.12
CA VAL A 226 -7.32 5.42 -4.84
C VAL A 226 -7.49 5.78 -6.32
N PRO A 227 -6.77 6.78 -6.85
CA PRO A 227 -6.81 7.09 -8.27
C PRO A 227 -6.47 5.87 -9.14
N GLU A 228 -7.13 5.80 -10.30
CA GLU A 228 -6.99 4.74 -11.28
C GLU A 228 -5.52 4.46 -11.60
N MET A 229 -5.14 3.17 -11.66
CA MET A 229 -3.79 2.75 -12.01
C MET A 229 -3.74 2.37 -13.50
N PRO A 230 -2.71 2.79 -14.26
CA PRO A 230 -2.51 2.32 -15.62
C PRO A 230 -2.52 0.79 -15.69
N LYS A 231 -3.17 0.23 -16.71
CA LYS A 231 -3.34 -1.22 -16.95
C LYS A 231 -4.17 -1.99 -15.91
N VAL A 232 -4.76 -1.32 -14.91
CA VAL A 232 -5.67 -1.95 -13.94
C VAL A 232 -7.10 -1.53 -14.28
N PRO A 233 -7.94 -2.39 -14.89
CA PRO A 233 -9.25 -2.01 -15.41
C PRO A 233 -10.36 -1.95 -14.36
N TRP A 234 -10.04 -2.18 -13.08
CA TRP A 234 -11.03 -2.29 -12.01
C TRP A 234 -11.64 -0.96 -11.61
N SER A 235 -12.88 -1.02 -11.12
CA SER A 235 -13.61 0.12 -10.56
C SER A 235 -13.55 0.14 -9.02
N GLY A 236 -13.39 -1.03 -8.41
CA GLY A 236 -13.28 -1.22 -6.98
C GLY A 236 -12.62 -2.55 -6.60
N ALA A 237 -12.28 -2.69 -5.32
CA ALA A 237 -11.89 -3.97 -4.74
C ALA A 237 -12.21 -4.00 -3.24
N THR A 238 -12.49 -5.20 -2.74
CA THR A 238 -12.79 -5.44 -1.32
C THR A 238 -11.82 -6.48 -0.76
N LYS A 239 -11.20 -6.15 0.38
CA LYS A 239 -10.29 -7.06 1.08
C LYS A 239 -10.46 -6.92 2.59
N TRP A 240 -10.45 -8.05 3.29
CA TRP A 240 -10.32 -8.02 4.74
C TRP A 240 -8.85 -7.93 5.13
N LEU A 241 -8.48 -6.87 5.84
CA LEU A 241 -7.10 -6.67 6.31
C LEU A 241 -6.79 -7.56 7.52
N ASN A 242 -7.80 -7.78 8.34
CA ASN A 242 -7.81 -8.71 9.46
C ASN A 242 -9.28 -9.07 9.80
N PRO A 243 -9.56 -10.02 10.71
CA PRO A 243 -10.93 -10.47 11.00
C PRO A 243 -11.90 -9.36 11.48
N LYS A 244 -11.37 -8.24 11.96
CA LYS A 244 -12.11 -7.10 12.53
C LYS A 244 -12.12 -5.86 11.64
N LYS A 245 -11.41 -5.83 10.51
CA LYS A 245 -11.32 -4.64 9.65
C LYS A 245 -11.37 -5.01 8.18
N ALA A 246 -12.43 -4.57 7.51
CA ALA A 246 -12.55 -4.66 6.06
C ALA A 246 -12.01 -3.38 5.40
N MET A 247 -11.58 -3.50 4.15
CA MET A 247 -11.17 -2.40 3.29
C MET A 247 -12.00 -2.45 2.02
N ILE A 248 -12.52 -1.29 1.62
CA ILE A 248 -13.10 -1.03 0.31
C ILE A 248 -12.18 -0.05 -0.41
N ILE A 249 -11.72 -0.41 -1.58
CA ILE A 249 -10.99 0.46 -2.50
C ILE A 249 -11.96 0.87 -3.61
N ILE A 250 -12.07 2.16 -3.88
CA ILE A 250 -12.81 2.66 -5.06
C ILE A 250 -12.01 3.75 -5.78
N ASN A 251 -12.23 3.85 -7.09
CA ASN A 251 -11.67 4.90 -7.92
C ASN A 251 -12.77 5.67 -8.69
N LEU A 252 -12.38 6.56 -9.59
CA LEU A 252 -13.30 7.36 -10.42
C LEU A 252 -13.38 6.85 -11.87
N ARG A 253 -13.20 5.55 -12.12
CA ARG A 253 -13.29 4.98 -13.47
C ARG A 253 -14.67 5.28 -14.09
N GLY A 254 -14.66 5.79 -15.33
CA GLY A 254 -15.87 6.32 -16.00
C GLY A 254 -16.30 7.73 -15.55
N LYS A 255 -15.71 8.23 -14.45
CA LYS A 255 -15.77 9.61 -13.94
C LYS A 255 -17.17 10.14 -13.72
N SER A 256 -18.15 9.28 -13.46
CA SER A 256 -19.55 9.66 -13.31
C SER A 256 -20.13 9.24 -11.97
N GLU A 257 -21.03 10.06 -11.43
CA GLU A 257 -21.57 9.85 -10.08
C GLU A 257 -22.30 8.50 -9.94
N ASP A 258 -23.06 8.11 -10.96
CA ASP A 258 -23.78 6.84 -11.02
C ASP A 258 -22.84 5.64 -10.85
N LYS A 259 -21.72 5.63 -11.58
CA LYS A 259 -20.71 4.56 -11.52
C LYS A 259 -19.97 4.54 -10.20
N PHE A 260 -19.62 5.71 -9.66
CA PHE A 260 -18.97 5.82 -8.35
C PHE A 260 -19.84 5.23 -7.25
N TRP A 261 -21.12 5.65 -7.18
CA TRP A 261 -22.04 5.17 -6.14
C TRP A 261 -22.34 3.69 -6.30
N PHE A 262 -22.58 3.22 -7.53
CA PHE A 262 -22.81 1.80 -7.78
C PHE A 262 -21.60 0.96 -7.38
N SER A 263 -20.38 1.37 -7.75
CA SER A 263 -19.14 0.67 -7.38
C SER A 263 -18.98 0.60 -5.86
N PHE A 264 -19.23 1.68 -5.13
CA PHE A 264 -19.18 1.68 -3.67
C PHE A 264 -20.16 0.66 -3.04
N PHE A 265 -21.41 0.64 -3.48
CA PHE A 265 -22.40 -0.28 -2.91
C PHE A 265 -22.17 -1.73 -3.36
N HIS A 266 -21.58 -1.95 -4.53
CA HIS A 266 -21.13 -3.26 -4.99
C HIS A 266 -20.03 -3.80 -4.06
N GLU A 267 -18.97 -3.01 -3.79
CA GLU A 267 -17.91 -3.41 -2.85
C GLU A 267 -18.46 -3.65 -1.43
N ALA A 268 -19.40 -2.82 -0.99
CA ALA A 268 -20.10 -3.05 0.27
C ALA A 268 -20.87 -4.38 0.29
N GLY A 269 -21.38 -4.82 -0.86
CA GLY A 269 -22.00 -6.13 -1.05
C GLY A 269 -21.05 -7.28 -0.75
N HIS A 270 -19.80 -7.19 -1.19
CA HIS A 270 -18.76 -8.17 -0.85
C HIS A 270 -18.47 -8.20 0.66
N VAL A 271 -18.33 -7.03 1.29
CA VAL A 271 -18.11 -6.95 2.74
C VAL A 271 -19.26 -7.62 3.51
N MET A 272 -20.50 -7.46 3.04
CA MET A 272 -21.69 -7.97 3.71
C MET A 272 -21.93 -9.47 3.54
N ASN A 273 -21.61 -10.01 2.36
CA ASN A 273 -22.11 -11.32 1.94
C ASN A 273 -21.03 -12.37 1.71
N ASP A 274 -19.76 -11.97 1.62
CA ASP A 274 -18.70 -12.87 1.18
C ASP A 274 -17.64 -13.17 2.26
N ASN A 275 -16.72 -14.08 1.94
CA ASN A 275 -15.79 -14.65 2.89
C ASN A 275 -14.68 -13.66 3.27
N LYS A 276 -14.43 -13.53 4.57
CA LYS A 276 -13.38 -12.67 5.16
C LYS A 276 -11.95 -13.03 4.78
N LYS A 277 -11.69 -14.12 4.08
CA LYS A 277 -10.33 -14.56 3.68
C LYS A 277 -9.98 -14.22 2.24
N SER A 278 -10.92 -13.66 1.49
CA SER A 278 -10.80 -13.46 0.05
C SER A 278 -10.56 -11.98 -0.31
N LEU A 279 -9.90 -11.78 -1.43
CA LEU A 279 -9.87 -10.52 -2.16
C LEU A 279 -10.94 -10.59 -3.26
N TYR A 280 -11.83 -9.60 -3.31
CA TYR A 280 -12.85 -9.43 -4.34
C TYR A 280 -12.53 -8.21 -5.17
N ILE A 281 -12.80 -8.28 -6.48
CA ILE A 281 -12.37 -7.29 -7.46
C ILE A 281 -13.51 -7.08 -8.42
N ASN A 282 -13.99 -5.84 -8.50
CA ASN A 282 -14.99 -5.48 -9.50
C ASN A 282 -14.32 -5.31 -10.87
N ASP A 283 -14.32 -6.41 -11.62
CA ASP A 283 -13.81 -6.53 -12.99
C ASP A 283 -14.93 -6.71 -14.03
N HIS A 284 -16.20 -6.64 -13.61
CA HIS A 284 -17.39 -6.86 -14.43
C HIS A 284 -17.51 -8.26 -15.05
N SER A 285 -16.95 -9.29 -14.39
CA SER A 285 -17.10 -10.69 -14.81
C SER A 285 -18.50 -11.26 -14.54
N ASP A 286 -18.88 -12.32 -15.26
CA ASP A 286 -20.22 -12.94 -15.19
C ASP A 286 -20.38 -13.91 -13.99
N ASP A 287 -19.51 -13.79 -12.98
CA ASP A 287 -19.43 -14.67 -11.81
C ASP A 287 -20.66 -14.52 -10.90
N PRO A 288 -21.21 -15.62 -10.33
CA PRO A 288 -22.30 -15.55 -9.36
C PRO A 288 -22.03 -14.67 -8.14
N VAL A 289 -20.77 -14.50 -7.72
CA VAL A 289 -20.38 -13.60 -6.63
C VAL A 289 -20.55 -12.13 -7.05
N GLU A 290 -20.05 -11.76 -8.23
CA GLU A 290 -20.17 -10.40 -8.80
C GLU A 290 -21.65 -10.05 -9.05
N LYS A 291 -22.44 -10.98 -9.62
CA LYS A 291 -23.89 -10.78 -9.81
C LYS A 291 -24.63 -10.51 -8.51
N ARG A 292 -24.22 -11.16 -7.41
CA ARG A 292 -24.81 -10.94 -6.09
C ARG A 292 -24.45 -9.57 -5.53
N ALA A 293 -23.21 -9.13 -5.74
CA ALA A 293 -22.76 -7.80 -5.36
C ALA A 293 -23.49 -6.71 -6.17
N ASP A 294 -23.70 -6.93 -7.47
CA ASP A 294 -24.49 -6.06 -8.34
C ASP A 294 -25.94 -5.95 -7.87
N GLU A 295 -26.61 -7.07 -7.60
CA GLU A 295 -27.99 -7.06 -7.09
C GLU A 295 -28.07 -6.43 -5.69
N PHE A 296 -27.07 -6.64 -4.84
CA PHE A 296 -26.98 -5.96 -3.55
C PHE A 296 -26.87 -4.44 -3.72
N ALA A 297 -26.02 -3.96 -4.63
CA ALA A 297 -25.89 -2.54 -4.93
C ALA A 297 -27.20 -1.96 -5.48
N ALA A 298 -27.81 -2.67 -6.43
CA ALA A 298 -29.08 -2.28 -7.04
C ALA A 298 -30.20 -2.22 -6.00
N SER A 299 -30.33 -3.20 -5.10
CA SER A 299 -31.38 -3.23 -4.08
C SER A 299 -31.26 -2.11 -3.04
N ILE A 300 -30.03 -1.67 -2.70
CA ILE A 300 -29.84 -0.51 -1.81
C ILE A 300 -30.22 0.79 -2.54
N LEU A 301 -29.72 0.99 -3.75
CA LEU A 301 -29.96 2.23 -4.49
C LEU A 301 -31.44 2.33 -4.93
N PHE A 302 -31.95 1.24 -5.52
CA PHE A 302 -33.24 1.14 -6.18
C PHE A 302 -34.05 -0.05 -5.62
N PRO A 303 -34.82 0.15 -4.54
CA PRO A 303 -35.76 -0.86 -4.02
C PRO A 303 -36.72 -1.36 -5.12
N ASP A 304 -37.15 -2.62 -5.06
CA ASP A 304 -37.69 -3.38 -6.22
C ASP A 304 -38.77 -2.67 -7.05
N ASP A 305 -39.70 -1.96 -6.42
CA ASP A 305 -40.76 -1.20 -7.13
C ASP A 305 -40.23 -0.04 -8.00
N CYS A 306 -38.97 0.36 -7.80
CA CYS A 306 -38.38 1.50 -8.47
C CYS A 306 -37.86 1.18 -9.87
N ARG A 307 -37.37 -0.04 -10.14
CA ARG A 307 -36.71 -0.36 -11.41
C ARG A 307 -37.66 -0.26 -12.61
N ASP A 308 -38.88 -0.78 -12.47
CA ASP A 308 -39.89 -0.68 -13.53
C ASP A 308 -40.40 0.74 -13.71
N GLN A 309 -40.58 1.49 -12.61
CA GLN A 309 -40.89 2.93 -12.67
C GLN A 309 -39.79 3.68 -13.43
N ILE A 310 -38.51 3.40 -13.18
CA ILE A 310 -37.38 4.01 -13.90
C ILE A 310 -37.46 3.70 -15.40
N ARG A 311 -37.69 2.44 -15.80
CA ARG A 311 -37.84 2.06 -17.23
C ARG A 311 -38.97 2.81 -17.93
N SER A 312 -40.02 3.21 -17.23
CA SER A 312 -41.15 3.94 -17.79
C SER A 312 -40.96 5.45 -17.92
N LEU A 313 -39.89 6.02 -17.35
CA LEU A 313 -39.64 7.47 -17.44
C LEU A 313 -39.34 7.86 -18.89
N ARG A 314 -39.84 9.03 -19.32
CA ARG A 314 -39.69 9.55 -20.69
C ARG A 314 -39.11 10.95 -20.75
N THR A 315 -39.11 11.69 -19.63
CA THR A 315 -38.67 13.09 -19.58
C THR A 315 -37.68 13.37 -18.46
N ARG A 316 -36.86 14.41 -18.63
CA ARG A 316 -35.95 14.92 -17.59
C ARG A 316 -36.68 15.30 -16.31
N THR A 317 -37.85 15.91 -16.45
CA THR A 317 -38.69 16.32 -15.32
C THR A 317 -39.16 15.11 -14.52
N GLN A 318 -39.57 14.03 -15.21
CA GLN A 318 -39.92 12.77 -14.56
C GLN A 318 -38.72 12.15 -13.83
N ILE A 319 -37.52 12.12 -14.43
CA ILE A 319 -36.31 11.63 -13.74
C ILE A 319 -35.99 12.43 -12.50
N LYS A 320 -36.00 13.77 -12.58
CA LYS A 320 -35.74 14.64 -11.43
C LYS A 320 -36.78 14.46 -10.33
N SER A 321 -38.05 14.36 -10.69
CA SER A 321 -39.16 14.13 -9.75
C SER A 321 -39.04 12.78 -9.06
N PHE A 322 -38.75 11.73 -9.82
CA PHE A 322 -38.55 10.39 -9.30
C PHE A 322 -37.32 10.30 -8.37
N ALA A 323 -36.20 10.88 -8.78
CA ALA A 323 -34.98 10.96 -7.97
C ALA A 323 -35.24 11.65 -6.62
N LYS A 324 -36.02 12.73 -6.62
CA LYS A 324 -36.46 13.41 -5.39
C LYS A 324 -37.33 12.50 -4.53
N LYS A 325 -38.28 11.76 -5.12
CA LYS A 325 -39.16 10.81 -4.40
C LYS A 325 -38.36 9.73 -3.66
N ILE A 326 -37.30 9.20 -4.28
CA ILE A 326 -36.47 8.13 -3.68
C ILE A 326 -35.22 8.64 -2.95
N ALA A 327 -35.09 9.96 -2.80
CA ALA A 327 -33.96 10.66 -2.16
C ALA A 327 -32.58 10.30 -2.74
N LEU A 328 -32.46 10.26 -4.07
CA LEU A 328 -31.19 10.05 -4.80
C LEU A 328 -30.85 11.22 -5.72
N SER A 329 -29.58 11.33 -6.10
CA SER A 329 -29.16 12.26 -7.16
C SER A 329 -29.82 11.90 -8.51
N PRO A 330 -30.33 12.87 -9.28
CA PRO A 330 -30.91 12.61 -10.60
C PRO A 330 -29.99 11.86 -11.56
N GLY A 331 -28.68 12.09 -11.48
CA GLY A 331 -27.70 11.39 -12.32
C GLY A 331 -27.60 9.89 -12.03
N ILE A 332 -27.81 9.46 -10.79
CA ILE A 332 -27.83 8.04 -10.43
C ILE A 332 -29.06 7.35 -11.04
N VAL A 333 -30.22 8.01 -10.99
CA VAL A 333 -31.44 7.51 -11.64
C VAL A 333 -31.30 7.49 -13.17
N ALA A 334 -30.67 8.52 -13.75
CA ALA A 334 -30.38 8.56 -15.17
C ALA A 334 -29.43 7.42 -15.59
N GLY A 335 -28.36 7.15 -14.83
CA GLY A 335 -27.47 6.03 -15.08
C GLY A 335 -28.20 4.67 -15.04
N GLN A 336 -29.09 4.48 -14.06
CA GLN A 336 -29.92 3.27 -13.99
C GLN A 336 -30.89 3.15 -15.16
N TYR A 337 -31.49 4.27 -15.61
CA TYR A 337 -32.31 4.28 -16.83
C TYR A 337 -31.51 3.82 -18.04
N GLN A 338 -30.31 4.37 -18.24
CA GLN A 338 -29.43 4.00 -19.34
C GLN A 338 -29.10 2.49 -19.31
N PHE A 339 -28.75 1.96 -18.14
CA PHE A 339 -28.47 0.54 -17.95
C PHE A 339 -29.68 -0.35 -18.28
N LEU A 340 -30.86 -0.02 -17.76
CA LEU A 340 -32.07 -0.83 -17.92
C LEU A 340 -32.65 -0.80 -19.35
N THR A 341 -32.34 0.24 -20.14
CA THR A 341 -32.91 0.44 -21.48
C THR A 341 -31.89 0.29 -22.61
N GLY A 342 -30.60 0.25 -22.30
CA GLY A 342 -29.51 0.27 -23.29
C GLY A 342 -29.30 1.64 -23.96
N GLN A 343 -29.98 2.69 -23.51
CA GLN A 343 -29.96 4.02 -24.14
C GLN A 343 -28.87 4.93 -23.53
N TRP A 344 -27.60 4.60 -23.75
CA TRP A 344 -26.44 5.25 -23.10
C TRP A 344 -26.27 6.75 -23.34
N SER A 345 -26.90 7.33 -24.38
CA SER A 345 -26.83 8.78 -24.66
C SER A 345 -27.92 9.59 -23.97
N TRP A 346 -28.95 8.94 -23.42
CA TRP A 346 -30.12 9.63 -22.90
C TRP A 346 -29.87 10.20 -21.51
N TYR A 347 -30.30 11.45 -21.31
CA TYR A 347 -30.20 12.17 -20.03
C TYR A 347 -28.77 12.28 -19.47
N GLN A 348 -27.76 12.16 -20.32
CA GLN A 348 -26.35 12.29 -19.95
C GLN A 348 -26.05 13.62 -19.25
N ASP A 349 -26.79 14.68 -19.60
CA ASP A 349 -26.72 16.00 -18.99
C ASP A 349 -27.08 16.02 -17.49
N LEU A 350 -27.80 15.00 -17.01
CA LEU A 350 -28.16 14.87 -15.60
C LEU A 350 -27.08 14.17 -14.77
N ILE A 351 -26.13 13.47 -15.40
CA ILE A 351 -25.10 12.69 -14.73
C ILE A 351 -23.88 13.57 -14.43
N LYS A 352 -23.67 13.89 -13.16
CA LYS A 352 -22.51 14.69 -12.74
C LYS A 352 -21.21 13.92 -12.98
N LYS A 353 -20.19 14.65 -13.41
CA LYS A 353 -18.83 14.14 -13.51
C LYS A 353 -18.04 14.40 -12.23
N PHE A 354 -17.30 13.39 -11.78
CA PHE A 354 -16.38 13.49 -10.66
C PHE A 354 -14.94 13.54 -11.15
N VAL A 355 -14.11 14.31 -10.45
CA VAL A 355 -12.69 14.48 -10.71
C VAL A 355 -11.93 14.46 -9.39
N TRP A 356 -10.70 13.96 -9.41
CA TRP A 356 -9.79 14.08 -8.28
C TRP A 356 -9.42 15.55 -8.07
N GLU A 357 -9.42 16.01 -6.83
CA GLU A 357 -8.83 17.30 -6.49
C GLU A 357 -7.30 17.23 -6.73
N LYS A 358 -6.73 18.32 -7.26
CA LYS A 358 -5.31 18.39 -7.64
C LYS A 358 -4.43 18.80 -6.48
#